data_AF-A0A1Z3CGD5-F1
#
_entry.id   AF-A0A1Z3CGD5-F1
#
_cell.length_a   1.000
_cell.length_b   1.000
_cell.length_c   1.000
_cell.angle_alpha   90.00
_cell.angle_beta   90.00
_cell.angle_gamma   90.00
#
_symmetry.space_group_name_H-M   'P 1'
#
loop_
_entity.id
_entity.type
_entity.pdbx_description
1 polymer ?
#
loop_
_entity_poly.entity_id
_entity_poly.type
_entity_poly.pdbx_seq_one_letter_code
_entity_poly.pdbx_strand_id
1 'polypeptide(L)'
;MKIKLKTQSLDDWELNLFESYSTLPIIIGRTMIFGAYNVDFEMTDNIWHQLPEEYKKKIYKYNLKKLIKSMLITVTDITAYSFCFGCNVKLKKSLIMEEIYEDFDENKKIEFLTPGCDFPKSSMSVYFQYLGEVYAEVDLDELVAISDEENLYQHSIIPQIMAASNYRKRRENKRGKLEQIYNEQLIVKSLVDKNIDELSKEDVQKILENFLLIDNLKYLVKVIKKSKELEVIISDKLKNEIKHWLRDIQIKIKTEEDEKIYQELKEILKEQL
;
A
#
# COMPACT_ATOMS: atom_id res chain seq x y z
N MET A 1 -30.00 -14.92 -16.15
CA MET A 1 -29.81 -15.82 -17.30
C MET A 1 -28.31 -16.05 -17.47
N LYS A 2 -27.86 -17.30 -17.34
CA LYS A 2 -26.43 -17.63 -17.52
C LYS A 2 -26.06 -17.76 -18.99
N ILE A 3 -24.97 -17.12 -19.38
CA ILE A 3 -24.42 -17.22 -20.73
C ILE A 3 -22.90 -17.41 -20.67
N LYS A 4 -22.37 -18.15 -21.63
CA LYS A 4 -20.93 -18.28 -21.86
C LYS A 4 -20.53 -17.39 -23.02
N LEU A 5 -19.69 -16.41 -22.74
CA LEU A 5 -19.22 -15.41 -23.70
C LEU A 5 -17.76 -15.72 -24.02
N LYS A 6 -17.45 -15.85 -25.31
CA LYS A 6 -16.07 -15.94 -25.78
C LYS A 6 -15.50 -14.52 -25.84
N THR A 7 -14.44 -14.28 -25.09
CA THR A 7 -13.77 -12.97 -25.06
C THR A 7 -12.57 -12.94 -26.01
N GLN A 8 -12.25 -11.75 -26.51
CA GLN A 8 -11.12 -11.53 -27.41
C GLN A 8 -9.80 -11.42 -26.66
N SER A 9 -9.82 -10.86 -25.46
CA SER A 9 -8.66 -10.78 -24.57
C SER A 9 -9.08 -10.61 -23.12
N LEU A 10 -8.14 -10.89 -22.21
CA LEU A 10 -8.25 -10.59 -20.79
C LEU A 10 -7.68 -9.21 -20.43
N ASP A 11 -7.02 -8.56 -21.38
CA ASP A 11 -6.42 -7.24 -21.20
C ASP A 11 -6.84 -6.31 -22.35
N ASP A 12 -7.28 -5.13 -21.92
CA ASP A 12 -7.55 -3.88 -22.64
C ASP A 12 -8.94 -3.54 -23.20
N TRP A 13 -9.92 -4.44 -23.32
CA TRP A 13 -11.28 -3.95 -23.65
C TRP A 13 -12.44 -4.69 -22.99
N GLU A 14 -12.53 -6.02 -22.99
CA GLU A 14 -13.78 -6.71 -22.61
C GLU A 14 -13.92 -7.04 -21.10
N LEU A 15 -12.81 -7.38 -20.44
CA LEU A 15 -12.75 -7.76 -19.03
C LEU A 15 -11.66 -6.97 -18.33
N ASN A 16 -12.01 -5.99 -17.50
CA ASN A 16 -11.03 -5.26 -16.70
C ASN A 16 -11.04 -5.79 -15.25
N LEU A 17 -9.97 -6.52 -14.92
CA LEU A 17 -9.80 -7.17 -13.62
C LEU A 17 -8.95 -6.35 -12.63
N PHE A 18 -8.53 -5.12 -12.98
CA PHE A 18 -7.58 -4.34 -12.19
C PHE A 18 -8.10 -3.96 -10.79
N GLU A 19 -9.38 -3.61 -10.67
CA GLU A 19 -10.04 -3.30 -9.38
C GLU A 19 -10.95 -4.43 -8.88
N SER A 20 -10.86 -5.59 -9.52
CA SER A 20 -11.69 -6.77 -9.23
C SER A 20 -11.11 -7.65 -8.12
N TYR A 21 -11.93 -8.56 -7.61
CA TYR A 21 -11.48 -9.67 -6.79
C TYR A 21 -11.56 -10.97 -7.59
N SER A 22 -10.75 -11.96 -7.22
CA SER A 22 -10.79 -13.28 -7.83
C SER A 22 -10.48 -14.39 -6.83
N THR A 23 -11.01 -15.57 -7.12
CA THR A 23 -10.55 -16.80 -6.48
C THR A 23 -9.14 -17.13 -6.95
N LEU A 24 -8.44 -17.95 -6.17
CA LEU A 24 -7.20 -18.55 -6.65
C LEU A 24 -7.47 -19.31 -7.97
N PRO A 25 -6.66 -19.13 -9.02
CA PRO A 25 -6.82 -19.91 -10.23
C PRO A 25 -6.54 -21.38 -9.99
N ILE A 26 -7.42 -22.22 -10.54
CA ILE A 26 -7.30 -23.67 -10.52
C ILE A 26 -6.82 -24.10 -11.90
N ILE A 27 -5.73 -24.85 -11.94
CA ILE A 27 -5.19 -25.44 -13.17
C ILE A 27 -5.61 -26.91 -13.24
N ILE A 28 -6.27 -27.28 -14.34
CA ILE A 28 -6.64 -28.67 -14.66
C ILE A 28 -6.12 -28.99 -16.05
N GLY A 29 -5.02 -29.73 -16.13
CA GLY A 29 -4.27 -29.89 -17.38
C GLY A 29 -3.85 -28.52 -17.92
N ARG A 30 -4.14 -28.25 -19.19
CA ARG A 30 -3.84 -26.97 -19.84
C ARG A 30 -4.98 -25.95 -19.76
N THR A 31 -5.85 -26.05 -18.76
CA THR A 31 -6.99 -25.14 -18.56
C THR A 31 -6.88 -24.43 -17.23
N MET A 32 -6.97 -23.10 -17.25
CA MET A 32 -7.03 -22.25 -16.06
C MET A 32 -8.48 -21.80 -15.83
N ILE A 33 -8.96 -21.93 -14.59
CA ILE A 33 -10.32 -21.54 -14.20
C ILE A 33 -10.27 -20.71 -12.92
N PHE A 34 -10.96 -19.58 -12.88
CA PHE A 34 -11.11 -18.77 -11.67
C PHE A 34 -12.43 -17.99 -11.65
N GLY A 35 -12.98 -17.78 -10.47
CA GLY A 35 -14.08 -16.84 -10.26
C GLY A 35 -13.54 -15.42 -10.18
N ALA A 36 -14.26 -14.45 -10.76
CA ALA A 36 -13.94 -13.03 -10.67
C ALA A 36 -15.18 -12.23 -10.24
N TYR A 37 -14.97 -11.20 -9.44
CA TYR A 37 -16.03 -10.42 -8.78
C TYR A 37 -15.80 -8.92 -8.95
N ASN A 38 -16.89 -8.16 -9.08
CA ASN A 38 -16.86 -6.72 -9.37
C ASN A 38 -15.97 -6.39 -10.57
N VAL A 39 -16.21 -7.11 -11.68
CA VAL A 39 -15.43 -6.96 -12.90
C VAL A 39 -16.10 -5.91 -13.78
N ASP A 40 -15.31 -4.95 -14.23
CA ASP A 40 -15.73 -4.03 -15.27
C ASP A 40 -15.76 -4.79 -16.60
N PHE A 41 -16.97 -4.89 -17.15
CA PHE A 41 -17.34 -5.65 -18.32
C PHE A 41 -17.79 -4.73 -19.44
N GLU A 42 -16.94 -4.55 -20.43
CA GLU A 42 -17.24 -3.67 -21.55
C GLU A 42 -18.11 -4.36 -22.58
N MET A 43 -19.14 -3.65 -23.04
CA MET A 43 -20.00 -4.11 -24.12
C MET A 43 -19.35 -3.83 -25.47
N THR A 44 -18.42 -4.67 -25.89
CA THR A 44 -17.83 -4.61 -27.24
C THR A 44 -18.78 -5.19 -28.30
N ASP A 45 -18.48 -4.95 -29.57
CA ASP A 45 -19.22 -5.57 -30.68
C ASP A 45 -19.18 -7.12 -30.57
N ASN A 46 -18.05 -7.71 -30.22
CA ASN A 46 -17.94 -9.17 -30.08
C ASN A 46 -18.86 -9.73 -28.99
N ILE A 47 -18.92 -9.08 -27.83
CA ILE A 47 -19.86 -9.45 -26.77
C ILE A 47 -21.30 -9.22 -27.22
N TRP A 48 -21.59 -8.06 -27.82
CA TRP A 48 -22.93 -7.68 -28.25
C TRP A 48 -23.56 -8.74 -29.18
N HIS A 49 -22.81 -9.24 -30.17
CA HIS A 49 -23.32 -10.24 -31.10
C HIS A 49 -23.63 -11.59 -30.44
N GLN A 50 -23.01 -11.91 -29.30
CA GLN A 50 -23.25 -13.14 -28.55
C GLN A 50 -24.47 -13.04 -27.62
N LEU A 51 -24.97 -11.84 -27.33
CA LEU A 51 -26.10 -11.64 -26.42
C LEU A 51 -27.45 -12.00 -27.05
N PRO A 52 -28.38 -12.61 -26.28
CA PRO A 52 -29.75 -12.82 -26.73
C PRO A 52 -30.51 -11.51 -26.95
N GLU A 53 -31.40 -11.49 -27.95
CA GLU A 53 -32.18 -10.29 -28.31
C GLU A 53 -33.05 -9.74 -27.17
N GLU A 54 -33.59 -10.62 -26.31
CA GLU A 54 -34.33 -10.21 -25.12
C GLU A 54 -33.45 -9.39 -24.17
N TYR A 55 -32.17 -9.75 -24.06
CA TYR A 55 -31.23 -9.07 -23.18
C TYR A 55 -30.75 -7.73 -23.77
N LYS A 56 -30.46 -7.68 -25.07
CA LYS A 56 -30.16 -6.43 -25.79
C LYS A 56 -31.26 -5.38 -25.59
N LYS A 57 -32.52 -5.80 -25.68
CA LYS A 57 -33.68 -4.91 -25.40
C LYS A 57 -33.70 -4.39 -23.97
N LYS A 58 -33.30 -5.20 -22.98
CA LYS A 58 -33.19 -4.76 -21.58
C LYS A 58 -32.08 -3.72 -21.41
N ILE A 59 -30.92 -3.91 -22.03
CA ILE A 59 -29.82 -2.94 -22.02
C ILE A 59 -30.29 -1.58 -22.55
N TYR A 60 -30.93 -1.54 -23.73
CA TYR A 60 -31.45 -0.30 -24.32
C TYR A 60 -32.50 0.40 -23.45
N LYS A 61 -33.33 -0.37 -22.74
CA LYS A 61 -34.43 0.17 -21.94
C LYS A 61 -33.95 0.78 -20.61
N TYR A 62 -32.95 0.18 -19.97
CA TYR A 62 -32.56 0.51 -18.60
C TYR A 62 -31.18 1.17 -18.47
N ASN A 63 -30.46 1.35 -19.58
CA ASN A 63 -29.11 1.90 -19.58
C ASN A 63 -28.22 1.21 -18.52
N LEU A 64 -28.17 -0.13 -18.56
CA LEU A 64 -27.53 -0.95 -17.52
C LEU A 64 -26.03 -0.66 -17.41
N LYS A 65 -25.46 -0.68 -16.18
CA LYS A 65 -24.02 -0.52 -15.98
C LYS A 65 -23.24 -1.68 -16.62
N LYS A 66 -21.98 -1.37 -16.89
CA LYS A 66 -20.92 -2.28 -17.34
C LYS A 66 -20.31 -3.14 -16.22
N LEU A 67 -20.85 -3.14 -14.99
CA LEU A 67 -20.25 -3.87 -13.87
C LEU A 67 -20.95 -5.20 -13.65
N ILE A 68 -20.19 -6.30 -13.70
CA ILE A 68 -20.67 -7.64 -13.37
C ILE A 68 -20.27 -8.00 -11.94
N LYS A 69 -21.25 -8.42 -11.13
CA LYS A 69 -21.02 -8.83 -9.75
C LYS A 69 -20.14 -10.07 -9.64
N SER A 70 -20.43 -11.09 -10.45
CA SER A 70 -19.66 -12.33 -10.47
C SER A 70 -19.60 -12.96 -11.86
N MET A 71 -18.47 -13.58 -12.19
CA MET A 71 -18.28 -14.38 -13.39
C MET A 71 -17.29 -15.52 -13.15
N LEU A 72 -17.39 -16.56 -13.96
CA LEU A 72 -16.39 -17.62 -14.03
C LEU A 72 -15.57 -17.47 -15.30
N ILE A 73 -14.26 -17.28 -15.16
CA ILE A 73 -13.33 -17.14 -16.28
C ILE A 73 -12.65 -18.49 -16.52
N THR A 74 -12.57 -18.86 -17.79
CA THR A 74 -11.85 -20.06 -18.26
C THR A 74 -10.89 -19.66 -19.37
N VAL A 75 -9.61 -20.00 -19.21
CA VAL A 75 -8.58 -19.87 -20.25
C VAL A 75 -8.14 -21.26 -20.66
N THR A 76 -8.27 -21.59 -21.95
CA THR A 76 -7.88 -22.89 -22.47
C THR A 76 -6.52 -22.85 -23.16
N ASP A 77 -5.87 -24.02 -23.20
CA ASP A 77 -4.58 -24.25 -23.85
C ASP A 77 -3.48 -23.29 -23.38
N ILE A 78 -3.32 -23.19 -22.05
CA ILE A 78 -2.22 -22.44 -21.43
C ILE A 78 -0.88 -23.13 -21.73
N THR A 79 0.13 -22.33 -22.06
CA THR A 79 1.50 -22.76 -22.38
C THR A 79 2.52 -22.36 -21.32
N ALA A 80 2.18 -21.41 -20.45
CA ALA A 80 2.93 -21.13 -19.23
C ALA A 80 2.05 -20.38 -18.22
N TYR A 81 2.31 -20.52 -16.92
CA TYR A 81 1.69 -19.68 -15.90
C TYR A 81 2.55 -19.48 -14.66
N SER A 82 2.24 -18.44 -13.88
CA SER A 82 2.79 -18.18 -12.54
C SER A 82 1.83 -17.32 -11.73
N PHE A 83 1.70 -17.62 -10.43
CA PHE A 83 0.92 -16.82 -9.49
C PHE A 83 1.82 -16.25 -8.41
N CYS A 84 1.63 -14.99 -8.06
CA CYS A 84 2.39 -14.37 -6.97
C CYS A 84 1.48 -13.56 -6.05
N PHE A 85 1.74 -13.62 -4.74
CA PHE A 85 0.97 -12.93 -3.71
C PHE A 85 1.80 -11.81 -3.06
N GLY A 86 1.16 -10.68 -2.76
CA GLY A 86 1.80 -9.59 -2.01
C GLY A 86 2.96 -8.91 -2.75
N CYS A 87 3.06 -9.08 -4.06
CA CYS A 87 4.18 -8.59 -4.84
C CYS A 87 4.10 -7.08 -5.05
N ASN A 88 5.18 -6.38 -4.69
CA ASN A 88 5.43 -5.05 -5.21
C ASN A 88 5.81 -5.19 -6.69
N VAL A 89 5.05 -4.55 -7.59
CA VAL A 89 5.23 -4.53 -9.07
C VAL A 89 6.66 -4.18 -9.53
N LYS A 90 7.52 -3.71 -8.62
CA LYS A 90 8.96 -3.43 -8.86
C LYS A 90 9.84 -4.68 -9.03
N LEU A 91 9.37 -5.89 -8.72
CA LEU A 91 10.14 -7.14 -8.92
C LEU A 91 10.01 -7.69 -10.35
N LYS A 92 10.24 -6.87 -11.37
CA LYS A 92 10.35 -7.31 -12.78
C LYS A 92 11.56 -8.23 -13.05
N LYS A 93 12.48 -8.38 -12.10
CA LYS A 93 13.82 -8.94 -12.37
C LYS A 93 13.92 -10.47 -12.36
N SER A 94 12.86 -11.20 -12.01
CA SER A 94 12.82 -12.66 -12.16
C SER A 94 11.38 -13.16 -12.05
N LEU A 95 10.57 -12.96 -13.10
CA LEU A 95 9.32 -13.70 -13.22
C LEU A 95 9.69 -15.15 -13.52
N ILE A 96 9.59 -16.03 -12.52
CA ILE A 96 9.79 -17.46 -12.70
C ILE A 96 8.41 -18.05 -12.97
N MET A 97 8.23 -18.64 -14.16
CA MET A 97 7.02 -19.40 -14.45
C MET A 97 6.96 -20.63 -13.55
N GLU A 98 5.80 -20.86 -12.95
CA GLU A 98 5.56 -22.03 -12.09
C GLU A 98 5.52 -23.30 -12.93
N GLU A 99 4.91 -23.21 -14.12
CA GLU A 99 4.90 -24.29 -15.11
C GLU A 99 5.06 -23.72 -16.53
N ILE A 100 5.80 -24.43 -17.38
CA ILE A 100 6.03 -24.13 -18.79
C ILE A 100 5.82 -25.42 -19.59
N TYR A 101 4.96 -25.37 -20.60
CA TYR A 101 4.66 -26.49 -21.50
C TYR A 101 5.51 -26.41 -22.78
N GLU A 102 5.58 -27.51 -23.54
CA GLU A 102 6.44 -27.62 -24.75
C GLU A 102 6.14 -26.54 -25.81
N ASP A 103 4.90 -26.09 -25.92
CA ASP A 103 4.45 -25.12 -26.92
C ASP A 103 4.63 -23.66 -26.48
N PHE A 104 5.33 -23.44 -25.35
CA PHE A 104 5.68 -22.11 -24.88
C PHE A 104 6.61 -21.40 -25.87
N ASP A 105 6.31 -20.13 -26.14
CA ASP A 105 7.10 -19.29 -27.04
C ASP A 105 7.48 -18.00 -26.31
N GLU A 106 8.76 -17.84 -26.01
CA GLU A 106 9.29 -16.64 -25.34
C GLU A 106 9.04 -15.34 -26.11
N ASN A 107 8.75 -15.42 -27.41
CA ASN A 107 8.48 -14.26 -28.27
C ASN A 107 7.00 -13.84 -28.27
N LYS A 108 6.10 -14.67 -27.72
CA LYS A 108 4.67 -14.36 -27.61
C LYS A 108 4.37 -13.60 -26.33
N LYS A 109 3.35 -12.74 -26.38
CA LYS A 109 2.89 -11.94 -25.24
C LYS A 109 2.54 -12.87 -24.07
N ILE A 110 3.00 -12.50 -22.88
CA ILE A 110 2.53 -13.04 -21.61
C ILE A 110 1.42 -12.12 -21.13
N GLU A 111 0.23 -12.67 -20.92
CA GLU A 111 -0.88 -11.97 -20.28
C GLU A 111 -0.65 -11.83 -18.79
N PHE A 112 -1.24 -10.78 -18.22
CA PHE A 112 -1.05 -10.44 -16.83
C PHE A 112 -2.33 -9.90 -16.20
N LEU A 113 -2.66 -10.38 -15.00
CA LEU A 113 -3.82 -9.94 -14.22
C LEU A 113 -3.39 -9.56 -12.80
N THR A 114 -3.97 -8.49 -12.24
CA THR A 114 -3.70 -8.06 -10.86
C THR A 114 -4.93 -7.95 -9.95
N PRO A 115 -5.78 -8.98 -9.87
CA PRO A 115 -6.94 -8.94 -8.99
C PRO A 115 -6.52 -9.01 -7.51
N GLY A 116 -7.40 -8.55 -6.63
CA GLY A 116 -7.36 -8.98 -5.23
C GLY A 116 -7.70 -10.47 -5.14
N CYS A 117 -6.97 -11.25 -4.34
CA CYS A 117 -7.34 -12.64 -4.06
C CYS A 117 -8.26 -12.70 -2.83
N ASP A 118 -9.33 -13.48 -2.93
CA ASP A 118 -10.24 -13.69 -1.80
C ASP A 118 -9.61 -14.54 -0.69
N PHE A 119 -8.75 -15.49 -1.07
CA PHE A 119 -8.06 -16.36 -0.14
C PHE A 119 -6.72 -16.88 -0.71
N PRO A 120 -5.56 -16.53 -0.11
CA PRO A 120 -5.42 -15.60 1.02
C PRO A 120 -5.81 -14.16 0.61
N LYS A 121 -6.32 -13.39 1.56
CA LYS A 121 -6.71 -11.98 1.33
C LYS A 121 -5.48 -11.11 1.07
N SER A 122 -5.02 -11.05 -0.17
CA SER A 122 -3.85 -10.28 -0.59
C SER A 122 -4.00 -9.76 -2.02
N SER A 123 -3.09 -8.89 -2.46
CA SER A 123 -2.92 -8.69 -3.90
C SER A 123 -2.41 -9.99 -4.52
N MET A 124 -2.92 -10.30 -5.71
CA MET A 124 -2.45 -11.41 -6.53
C MET A 124 -2.04 -10.89 -7.90
N SER A 125 -1.03 -11.55 -8.45
CA SER A 125 -0.47 -11.28 -9.78
C SER A 125 -0.44 -12.60 -10.51
N VAL A 126 -1.18 -12.68 -11.61
CA VAL A 126 -1.30 -13.90 -12.42
C VAL A 126 -0.67 -13.61 -13.77
N TYR A 127 0.37 -14.35 -14.12
CA TYR A 127 1.03 -14.28 -15.41
C TYR A 127 0.79 -15.57 -16.16
N PHE A 128 0.44 -15.50 -17.45
CA PHE A 128 0.25 -16.71 -18.24
C PHE A 128 0.39 -16.45 -19.74
N GLN A 129 0.69 -17.51 -20.48
CA GLN A 129 0.61 -17.54 -21.93
C GLN A 129 -0.36 -18.65 -22.33
N TYR A 130 -1.10 -18.46 -23.41
CA TYR A 130 -2.08 -19.41 -23.91
C TYR A 130 -2.19 -19.34 -25.44
N LEU A 131 -2.64 -20.44 -26.05
CA LEU A 131 -2.92 -20.53 -27.49
C LEU A 131 -4.41 -20.77 -27.79
N GLY A 132 -5.20 -21.04 -26.74
CA GLY A 132 -6.61 -21.37 -26.85
C GLY A 132 -7.51 -20.15 -26.77
N GLU A 133 -8.63 -20.31 -26.09
CA GLU A 133 -9.71 -19.33 -26.03
C GLU A 133 -9.99 -18.93 -24.58
N VAL A 134 -10.48 -17.70 -24.42
CA VAL A 134 -10.97 -17.20 -23.13
C VAL A 134 -12.49 -17.17 -23.14
N TYR A 135 -13.09 -17.68 -22.08
CA TYR A 135 -14.52 -17.62 -21.85
C TYR A 135 -14.85 -16.97 -20.52
N ALA A 136 -15.88 -16.13 -20.51
CA ALA A 136 -16.53 -15.61 -19.32
C ALA A 136 -17.96 -16.17 -19.23
N GLU A 137 -18.23 -16.95 -18.19
CA GLU A 137 -19.58 -17.39 -17.86
C GLU A 137 -20.18 -16.41 -16.86
N VAL A 138 -21.25 -15.74 -17.28
CA VAL A 138 -21.87 -14.60 -16.59
C VAL A 138 -23.34 -14.87 -16.37
N ASP A 139 -23.86 -14.54 -15.19
CA ASP A 139 -25.30 -14.39 -15.01
C ASP A 139 -25.74 -12.96 -15.36
N LEU A 140 -26.41 -12.81 -16.51
CA LEU A 140 -26.83 -11.51 -17.02
C LEU A 140 -27.88 -10.82 -16.13
N ASP A 141 -28.55 -11.54 -15.23
CA ASP A 141 -29.48 -10.93 -14.26
C ASP A 141 -28.74 -10.24 -13.10
N GLU A 142 -27.41 -10.43 -12.98
CA GLU A 142 -26.58 -9.76 -11.98
C GLU A 142 -26.04 -8.39 -12.44
N LEU A 143 -26.28 -7.98 -13.69
CA LEU A 143 -25.89 -6.67 -14.22
C LEU A 143 -26.71 -5.55 -13.55
N VAL A 144 -26.01 -4.61 -12.94
CA VAL A 144 -26.63 -3.58 -12.08
C VAL A 144 -27.24 -2.45 -12.91
N ALA A 145 -28.50 -2.08 -12.63
CA ALA A 145 -29.16 -0.93 -13.24
C ALA A 145 -28.75 0.40 -12.57
N ILE A 146 -28.64 1.48 -13.36
CA ILE A 146 -28.23 2.82 -12.88
C ILE A 146 -29.13 3.34 -11.73
N SER A 147 -30.43 3.06 -11.77
CA SER A 147 -31.41 3.72 -10.89
C SER A 147 -31.35 3.31 -9.41
N ASP A 148 -30.87 2.10 -9.10
CA ASP A 148 -30.90 1.58 -7.72
C ASP A 148 -29.61 1.94 -6.95
N GLU A 149 -28.52 2.26 -7.66
CA GLU A 149 -27.24 2.60 -7.06
C GLU A 149 -26.93 4.10 -6.98
N GLU A 150 -27.47 4.99 -7.82
CA GLU A 150 -27.11 6.42 -7.74
C GLU A 150 -27.39 7.03 -6.36
N ASN A 151 -28.47 6.61 -5.68
CA ASN A 151 -28.75 7.01 -4.30
C ASN A 151 -27.78 6.42 -3.25
N LEU A 152 -27.17 5.24 -3.50
CA LEU A 152 -26.29 4.57 -2.55
C LEU A 152 -24.80 4.83 -2.83
N TYR A 153 -24.37 4.84 -4.09
CA TYR A 153 -22.99 5.05 -4.51
C TYR A 153 -22.54 6.50 -4.27
N GLN A 154 -23.35 7.50 -4.60
CA GLN A 154 -23.02 8.91 -4.32
C GLN A 154 -23.04 9.21 -2.82
N HIS A 155 -24.03 8.72 -2.07
CA HIS A 155 -24.19 9.08 -0.66
C HIS A 155 -23.45 8.19 0.35
N SER A 156 -23.12 6.93 0.01
CA SER A 156 -22.52 6.00 0.98
C SER A 156 -21.16 5.43 0.57
N ILE A 157 -20.97 5.01 -0.69
CA ILE A 157 -19.78 4.23 -1.09
C ILE A 157 -18.61 5.14 -1.50
N ILE A 158 -18.84 6.17 -2.33
CA ILE A 158 -17.77 7.12 -2.74
C ILE A 158 -17.13 7.82 -1.53
N PRO A 159 -17.89 8.32 -0.53
CA PRO A 159 -17.30 8.87 0.69
C PRO A 159 -16.48 7.84 1.48
N GLN A 160 -16.91 6.58 1.54
CA GLN A 160 -16.20 5.51 2.25
C GLN A 160 -14.91 5.08 1.52
N ILE A 161 -14.93 4.98 0.19
CA ILE A 161 -13.76 4.69 -0.63
C ILE A 161 -12.76 5.85 -0.58
N MET A 162 -13.24 7.09 -0.68
CA MET A 162 -12.39 8.27 -0.48
C MET A 162 -11.81 8.32 0.93
N ALA A 163 -12.60 8.01 1.97
CA ALA A 163 -12.11 7.96 3.35
C ALA A 163 -11.08 6.84 3.53
N ALA A 164 -11.30 5.64 3.00
CA ALA A 164 -10.40 4.50 3.07
C ALA A 164 -9.11 4.73 2.27
N SER A 165 -9.20 5.32 1.08
CA SER A 165 -8.05 5.71 0.25
C SER A 165 -7.24 6.83 0.91
N ASN A 166 -7.89 7.87 1.42
CA ASN A 166 -7.22 8.92 2.18
C ASN A 166 -6.60 8.39 3.48
N TYR A 167 -7.23 7.41 4.13
CA TYR A 167 -6.67 6.74 5.30
C TYR A 167 -5.44 5.90 4.93
N ARG A 168 -5.47 5.15 3.81
CA ARG A 168 -4.31 4.41 3.28
C ARG A 168 -3.15 5.33 2.90
N LYS A 169 -3.41 6.41 2.13
CA LYS A 169 -2.41 7.44 1.79
C LYS A 169 -1.82 8.11 3.04
N ARG A 170 -2.65 8.38 4.06
CA ARG A 170 -2.17 8.88 5.37
C ARG A 170 -1.34 7.84 6.10
N ARG A 171 -1.66 6.54 6.02
CA ARG A 171 -0.85 5.47 6.62
C ARG A 171 0.48 5.25 5.89
N GLU A 172 0.50 5.29 4.57
CA GLU A 172 1.73 5.20 3.77
C GLU A 172 2.63 6.40 4.01
N ASN A 173 2.08 7.62 4.00
CA ASN A 173 2.84 8.82 4.38
C ASN A 173 3.31 8.76 5.84
N LYS A 174 2.52 8.21 6.76
CA LYS A 174 2.95 7.98 8.15
C LYS A 174 4.02 6.91 8.25
N ARG A 175 3.99 5.85 7.43
CA ARG A 175 5.01 4.80 7.39
C ARG A 175 6.33 5.34 6.83
N GLY A 176 6.29 6.13 5.76
CA GLY A 176 7.49 6.83 5.26
C GLY A 176 8.06 7.81 6.29
N LYS A 177 7.20 8.55 7.01
CA LYS A 177 7.64 9.38 8.15
C LYS A 177 8.18 8.56 9.32
N LEU A 178 7.63 7.39 9.62
CA LEU A 178 8.11 6.50 10.68
C LEU A 178 9.45 5.85 10.32
N GLU A 179 9.65 5.45 9.07
CA GLU A 179 10.94 4.96 8.56
C GLU A 179 11.99 6.08 8.58
N GLN A 180 11.61 7.31 8.23
CA GLN A 180 12.48 8.48 8.37
C GLN A 180 12.85 8.75 9.84
N ILE A 181 11.87 8.78 10.75
CA ILE A 181 12.09 8.96 12.20
C ILE A 181 12.97 7.82 12.74
N TYR A 182 12.75 6.57 12.34
CA TYR A 182 13.55 5.43 12.78
C TYR A 182 15.01 5.53 12.30
N ASN A 183 15.23 5.97 11.06
CA ASN A 183 16.58 6.18 10.52
C ASN A 183 17.28 7.36 11.21
N GLU A 184 16.58 8.47 11.47
CA GLU A 184 17.09 9.61 12.24
C GLU A 184 17.43 9.18 13.68
N GLN A 185 16.59 8.35 14.30
CA GLN A 185 16.83 7.77 15.62
C GLN A 185 18.07 6.85 15.65
N LEU A 186 18.27 6.02 14.63
CA LEU A 186 19.46 5.16 14.49
C LEU A 186 20.75 5.98 14.37
N ILE A 187 20.71 7.05 13.57
CA ILE A 187 21.84 7.98 13.40
C ILE A 187 22.16 8.64 14.74
N VAL A 188 21.17 9.19 15.44
CA VAL A 188 21.36 9.85 16.74
C VAL A 188 21.88 8.86 17.79
N LYS A 189 21.35 7.65 17.84
CA LYS A 189 21.83 6.61 18.77
C LYS A 189 23.30 6.28 18.54
N SER A 190 23.73 6.16 17.29
CA SER A 190 25.14 5.94 16.95
C SER A 190 26.06 7.11 17.32
N LEU A 191 25.53 8.34 17.42
CA LEU A 191 26.27 9.52 17.86
C LEU A 191 26.32 9.64 19.39
N VAL A 192 25.28 9.20 20.10
CA VAL A 192 25.25 9.14 21.57
C VAL A 192 26.31 8.18 22.12
N ASP A 193 26.62 7.11 21.38
CA ASP A 193 27.64 6.13 21.76
C ASP A 193 29.09 6.62 21.53
N LYS A 194 29.30 7.75 20.83
CA LYS A 194 30.62 8.33 20.58
C LYS A 194 31.12 9.17 21.75
N ASN A 195 32.43 9.40 21.78
CA ASN A 195 33.00 10.32 22.74
C ASN A 195 32.56 11.76 22.44
N ILE A 196 32.12 12.48 23.47
CA ILE A 196 31.48 13.80 23.31
C ILE A 196 32.44 14.86 22.75
N ASP A 197 33.73 14.67 22.98
CA ASP A 197 34.80 15.57 22.50
C ASP A 197 35.06 15.43 21.00
N GLU A 198 34.64 14.32 20.39
CA GLU A 198 34.79 14.05 18.96
C GLU A 198 33.58 14.53 18.13
N LEU A 199 32.53 15.04 18.79
CA LEU A 199 31.32 15.49 18.10
C LEU A 199 31.54 16.83 17.40
N SER A 200 31.13 16.90 16.14
CA SER A 200 31.12 18.15 15.36
C SER A 200 29.92 19.05 15.73
N LYS A 201 29.95 20.29 15.24
CA LYS A 201 28.83 21.24 15.40
C LYS A 201 27.51 20.67 14.87
N GLU A 202 27.56 19.96 13.74
CA GLU A 202 26.40 19.33 13.11
C GLU A 202 25.89 18.12 13.90
N ASP A 203 26.79 17.32 14.47
CA ASP A 203 26.42 16.17 15.29
C ASP A 203 25.72 16.61 16.58
N VAL A 204 26.25 17.63 17.24
CA VAL A 204 25.64 18.22 18.44
C VAL A 204 24.26 18.80 18.13
N GLN A 205 24.10 19.48 16.99
CA GLN A 205 22.80 19.99 16.57
C GLN A 205 21.78 18.86 16.34
N LYS A 206 22.15 17.78 15.64
CA LYS A 206 21.27 16.63 15.40
C LYS A 206 20.86 15.91 16.69
N ILE A 207 21.78 15.78 17.64
CA ILE A 207 21.50 15.19 18.96
C ILE A 207 20.52 16.07 19.72
N LEU A 208 20.70 17.39 19.72
CA LEU A 208 19.80 18.33 20.40
C LEU A 208 18.40 18.33 19.78
N GLU A 209 18.28 18.32 18.46
CA GLU A 209 16.98 18.22 17.76
C GLU A 209 16.23 16.92 18.07
N ASN A 210 16.94 15.89 18.53
CA ASN A 210 16.40 14.58 18.91
C ASN A 210 16.63 14.24 20.39
N PHE A 211 16.72 15.25 21.27
CA PHE A 211 17.10 15.06 22.68
C PHE A 211 16.20 14.09 23.46
N LEU A 212 14.95 13.88 23.03
CA LEU A 212 14.01 12.93 23.64
C LEU A 212 14.48 11.47 23.58
N LEU A 213 15.45 11.17 22.72
CA LEU A 213 16.10 9.85 22.64
C LEU A 213 17.19 9.65 23.68
N ILE A 214 17.59 10.73 24.38
CA ILE A 214 18.57 10.69 25.45
C ILE A 214 17.82 10.34 26.75
N ASP A 215 18.04 9.14 27.23
CA ASP A 215 17.52 8.61 28.48
C ASP A 215 18.38 8.98 29.70
N ASN A 216 19.56 9.59 29.48
CA ASN A 216 20.51 9.98 30.52
C ASN A 216 20.66 11.51 30.67
N LEU A 217 20.15 12.06 31.78
CA LEU A 217 20.25 13.48 32.13
C LEU A 217 21.70 14.00 32.19
N LYS A 218 22.65 13.21 32.71
CA LYS A 218 24.08 13.57 32.77
C LYS A 218 24.65 13.77 31.36
N TYR A 219 24.22 12.95 30.41
CA TYR A 219 24.65 13.05 29.02
C TYR A 219 24.09 14.32 28.35
N LEU A 220 22.80 14.61 28.54
CA LEU A 220 22.16 15.82 28.01
C LEU A 220 22.88 17.10 28.47
N VAL A 221 23.28 17.20 29.74
CA VAL A 221 24.07 18.33 30.25
C VAL A 221 25.35 18.53 29.45
N LYS A 222 26.10 17.44 29.21
CA LYS A 222 27.36 17.51 28.47
C LYS A 222 27.14 17.99 27.04
N VAL A 223 26.09 17.52 26.37
CA VAL A 223 25.74 17.94 25.00
C VAL A 223 25.42 19.44 24.96
N ILE A 224 24.66 19.96 25.93
CA ILE A 224 24.32 21.39 25.99
C ILE A 224 25.56 22.25 26.30
N LYS A 225 26.47 21.77 27.15
CA LYS A 225 27.76 22.46 27.37
C LYS A 225 28.60 22.48 26.08
N LYS A 226 28.68 21.35 25.39
CA LYS A 226 29.38 21.24 24.10
C LYS A 226 28.76 22.13 23.02
N SER A 227 27.44 22.29 23.04
CA SER A 227 26.74 23.17 22.11
C SER A 227 27.10 24.64 22.34
N LYS A 228 27.34 25.05 23.60
CA LYS A 228 27.86 26.39 23.91
C LYS A 228 29.31 26.55 23.40
N GLU A 229 30.17 25.55 23.59
CA GLU A 229 31.56 25.57 23.07
C GLU A 229 31.62 25.70 21.55
N LEU A 230 30.70 25.04 20.84
CA LEU A 230 30.65 25.03 19.36
C LEU A 230 29.77 26.14 18.76
N GLU A 231 29.27 27.06 19.59
CA GLU A 231 28.35 28.15 19.18
C GLU A 231 27.13 27.65 18.38
N VAL A 232 26.54 26.54 18.81
CA VAL A 232 25.29 26.01 18.22
C VAL A 232 24.12 26.85 18.72
N ILE A 233 23.36 27.41 17.78
CA ILE A 233 22.17 28.22 18.08
C ILE A 233 21.02 27.26 18.42
N ILE A 234 20.64 27.22 19.70
CA ILE A 234 19.45 26.47 20.14
C ILE A 234 18.22 27.35 19.92
N SER A 235 17.30 26.90 19.06
CA SER A 235 16.05 27.63 18.80
C SER A 235 15.17 27.74 20.06
N ASP A 236 14.41 28.82 20.19
CA ASP A 236 13.51 29.02 21.34
C ASP A 236 12.42 27.93 21.45
N LYS A 237 12.02 27.36 20.30
CA LYS A 237 11.13 26.20 20.26
C LYS A 237 11.76 25.00 20.97
N LEU A 238 13.01 24.66 20.63
CA LEU A 238 13.73 23.54 21.22
C LEU A 238 13.99 23.77 22.72
N LYS A 239 14.35 25.01 23.11
CA LYS A 239 14.46 25.39 24.54
C LYS A 239 13.17 25.13 25.31
N ASN A 240 12.02 25.47 24.74
CA ASN A 240 10.72 25.26 25.37
C ASN A 240 10.38 23.76 25.49
N GLU A 241 10.65 22.96 24.46
CA GLU A 241 10.44 21.51 24.48
C GLU A 241 11.31 20.83 25.57
N ILE A 242 12.59 21.21 25.68
CA ILE A 242 13.48 20.72 26.75
C ILE A 242 12.95 21.13 28.13
N LYS A 243 12.48 22.37 28.31
CA LYS A 243 11.89 22.84 29.57
C LYS A 243 10.64 22.06 29.95
N HIS A 244 9.78 21.72 28.99
CA HIS A 244 8.58 20.91 29.23
C HIS A 244 8.94 19.48 29.64
N TRP A 245 9.86 18.84 28.91
CA TRP A 245 10.33 17.50 29.25
C TRP A 245 10.99 17.44 30.64
N LEU A 246 11.76 18.46 31.02
CA LEU A 246 12.34 18.58 32.35
C LEU A 246 11.28 18.64 33.46
N ARG A 247 10.14 19.33 33.23
CA ARG A 247 9.02 19.36 34.19
C ARG A 247 8.39 17.96 34.34
N ASP A 248 8.24 17.23 33.24
CA ASP A 248 7.66 15.87 33.27
C ASP A 248 8.59 14.87 33.97
N ILE A 249 9.90 15.02 33.81
CA ILE A 249 10.91 14.18 34.48
C ILE A 249 11.05 14.54 35.96
N GLN A 250 10.81 15.78 36.37
CA GLN A 250 10.86 16.19 37.77
C GLN A 250 9.98 15.28 38.67
N ILE A 251 8.86 14.79 38.15
CA ILE A 251 7.95 13.86 38.84
C ILE A 251 8.56 12.46 39.03
N LYS A 252 9.54 12.09 38.20
CA LYS A 252 10.24 10.79 38.17
C LYS A 252 11.62 10.80 38.84
N ILE A 253 12.12 11.97 39.25
CA ILE A 253 13.39 12.11 39.99
C ILE A 253 13.26 11.41 41.35
N LYS A 254 14.22 10.53 41.66
CA LYS A 254 14.20 9.72 42.89
C LYS A 254 15.47 9.87 43.74
N THR A 255 16.48 10.61 43.26
CA THR A 255 17.80 10.72 43.91
C THR A 255 18.26 12.18 43.99
N GLU A 256 19.07 12.52 45.00
CA GLU A 256 19.66 13.86 45.17
C GLU A 256 20.59 14.26 44.01
N GLU A 257 21.24 13.28 43.35
CA GLU A 257 22.08 13.55 42.19
C GLU A 257 21.28 14.03 40.98
N ASP A 258 20.14 13.38 40.69
CA ASP A 258 19.26 13.77 39.59
C ASP A 258 18.67 15.17 39.82
N GLU A 259 18.39 15.53 41.07
CA GLU A 259 17.89 16.86 41.44
C GLU A 259 18.94 17.96 41.25
N LYS A 260 20.22 17.69 41.58
CA LYS A 260 21.34 18.61 41.29
C LYS A 260 21.49 18.84 39.78
N ILE A 261 21.45 17.76 38.99
CA ILE A 261 21.56 17.83 37.52
C ILE A 261 20.38 18.60 36.91
N TYR A 262 19.18 18.40 37.45
CA TYR A 262 17.99 19.14 37.03
C TYR A 262 18.16 20.66 37.25
N GLN A 263 18.67 21.08 38.42
CA GLN A 263 18.90 22.51 38.68
C GLN A 263 19.97 23.08 37.75
N GLU A 264 21.05 22.33 37.50
CA GLU A 264 22.11 22.73 36.57
C GLU A 264 21.58 22.95 35.15
N LEU A 265 20.77 22.01 34.63
CA LEU A 265 20.12 22.16 33.31
C LEU A 265 19.21 23.40 33.25
N LYS A 266 18.47 23.66 34.34
CA LYS A 266 17.56 24.80 34.42
C LYS A 266 18.29 26.13 34.41
N GLU A 267 19.46 26.23 35.03
CA GLU A 267 20.31 27.42 34.97
C GLU A 267 20.95 27.61 33.60
N ILE A 268 21.52 26.55 33.02
CA ILE A 268 22.14 26.60 31.68
C ILE A 268 21.14 27.08 30.61
N LEU A 269 19.87 26.64 30.70
CA LEU A 269 18.79 27.05 29.80
C LEU A 269 18.23 28.45 30.08
N LYS A 270 18.53 29.05 31.24
CA LYS A 270 18.22 30.46 31.55
C LYS A 270 19.32 31.39 31.05
N GLU A 271 20.58 30.98 31.06
CA GLU A 271 21.72 31.76 30.59
C GLU A 271 21.79 31.90 29.06
N GLN A 272 21.06 31.09 28.29
CA GLN A 272 20.95 31.22 26.83
C GLN A 272 19.84 32.20 26.39
N LEU A 273 19.47 33.15 27.24
CA LEU A 273 18.66 34.35 26.94
C LEU A 273 19.61 35.50 26.54
#